data_AF-A0A2W4CI68-F1
#
_entry.id   AF-A0A2W4CI68-F1
#
_cell.length_a   1.000
_cell.length_b   1.000
_cell.length_c   1.000
_cell.angle_alpha   90.00
_cell.angle_beta   90.00
_cell.angle_gamma   90.00
#
_symmetry.space_group_name_H-M   'P 1'
#
loop_
_entity.id
_entity.type
_entity.pdbx_description
1 polymer ?
#
loop_
_entity_poly.entity_id
_entity_poly.type
_entity_poly.pdbx_seq_one_letter_code
_entity_poly.pdbx_strand_id
1 'polypeptide(L)'
;MFMSILPAGGIVGAQMAGLRAAVSSAIAYAAGLEDARISVTEDSGVIYLDGSAPSLRVLETAIGVARDIAGNAICNRIEPAY
;
A
#
# COMPACT_ATOMS: atom_id res chain seq x y z
N MET A 1 25.49 -26.44 -13.57
CA MET A 1 24.22 -26.99 -13.04
C MET A 1 24.01 -26.36 -11.66
N PHE A 2 23.30 -25.23 -11.59
CA PHE A 2 23.08 -24.49 -10.35
C PHE A 2 21.72 -24.92 -9.78
N MET A 3 21.73 -25.81 -8.78
CA MET A 3 20.53 -26.07 -7.99
C MET A 3 20.32 -24.90 -7.04
N SER A 4 19.36 -24.03 -7.36
CA SER A 4 18.84 -23.06 -6.40
C SER A 4 17.78 -23.75 -5.56
N ILE A 5 18.13 -23.96 -4.30
CA ILE A 5 17.24 -24.47 -3.27
C ILE A 5 16.21 -23.35 -3.02
N LEU A 6 14.96 -23.56 -3.44
CA LEU A 6 13.86 -22.66 -3.11
C LEU A 6 13.61 -22.75 -1.60
N PRO A 7 13.63 -21.65 -0.84
CA PRO A 7 13.02 -21.64 0.48
C PRO A 7 11.50 -21.71 0.29
N ALA A 8 10.90 -22.82 0.73
CA ALA A 8 9.46 -23.10 0.66
C ALA A 8 8.56 -22.16 1.51
N GLY A 9 9.08 -21.00 1.93
CA GLY A 9 8.33 -19.96 2.65
C GLY A 9 8.43 -18.55 2.04
N GLY A 10 9.19 -18.35 0.96
CA GLY A 10 9.54 -17.00 0.46
C GLY A 10 8.56 -16.37 -0.53
N ILE A 11 7.58 -17.12 -1.03
CA ILE A 11 6.73 -16.67 -2.14
C ILE A 11 5.66 -15.66 -1.66
N VAL A 12 5.17 -15.81 -0.42
CA VAL A 12 4.19 -14.87 0.15
C VAL A 12 4.86 -13.53 0.45
N GLY A 13 6.02 -13.53 1.11
CA GLY A 13 6.75 -12.30 1.43
C GLY A 13 7.19 -11.50 0.20
N ALA A 14 7.63 -12.17 -0.88
CA ALA A 14 8.02 -11.49 -2.11
C ALA A 14 6.81 -10.88 -2.87
N GLN A 15 5.67 -11.57 -2.88
CA GLN A 15 4.43 -11.04 -3.46
C GLN A 15 3.90 -9.85 -2.65
N MET A 16 3.98 -9.90 -1.32
CA MET A 16 3.50 -8.83 -0.44
C MET A 16 4.42 -7.61 -0.43
N ALA A 17 5.74 -7.79 -0.51
CA ALA A 17 6.67 -6.68 -0.73
C ALA A 17 6.40 -5.97 -2.07
N GLY A 18 6.07 -6.74 -3.11
CA GLY A 18 5.62 -6.19 -4.40
C GLY A 18 4.31 -5.41 -4.29
N LEU A 19 3.36 -5.90 -3.49
CA LEU A 19 2.08 -5.24 -3.23
C LEU A 19 2.26 -3.90 -2.51
N ARG A 20 3.08 -3.86 -1.45
CA ARG A 20 3.42 -2.62 -0.74
C ARG A 20 4.05 -1.60 -1.68
N ALA A 21 5.02 -2.03 -2.49
CA ALA A 21 5.70 -1.15 -3.44
C ALA A 21 4.72 -0.63 -4.49
N ALA A 22 3.84 -1.48 -5.03
CA ALA A 22 2.82 -1.09 -5.99
C ALA A 22 1.84 -0.05 -5.40
N VAL A 23 1.31 -0.31 -4.20
CA VAL A 23 0.40 0.63 -3.51
C VAL A 23 1.12 1.94 -3.22
N SER A 24 2.35 1.89 -2.68
CA SER A 24 3.13 3.09 -2.37
C SER A 24 3.45 3.92 -3.62
N SER A 25 3.83 3.28 -4.72
CA SER A 25 4.10 3.96 -5.99
C SER A 25 2.81 4.54 -6.57
N ALA A 26 1.71 3.79 -6.57
CA ALA A 26 0.44 4.26 -7.11
C ALA A 26 -0.09 5.46 -6.32
N ILE A 27 0.09 5.49 -4.99
CA ILE A 27 -0.24 6.63 -4.14
C ILE A 27 0.69 7.82 -4.43
N ALA A 28 1.99 7.58 -4.57
CA ALA A 28 2.96 8.64 -4.88
C ALA A 28 2.74 9.28 -6.27
N TYR A 29 2.23 8.51 -7.23
CA TYR A 29 1.90 8.98 -8.59
C TYR A 29 0.45 9.41 -8.76
N ALA A 30 -0.41 9.23 -7.76
CA ALA A 30 -1.81 9.62 -7.84
C ALA A 30 -1.91 11.15 -7.82
N ALA A 31 -2.53 11.70 -8.87
CA ALA A 31 -2.68 13.14 -9.03
C ALA A 31 -3.51 13.74 -7.88
N GLY A 32 -2.97 14.79 -7.25
CA GLY A 32 -3.62 15.49 -6.13
C GLY A 32 -3.25 14.98 -4.74
N LEU A 33 -2.41 13.94 -4.62
CA LEU A 33 -1.86 13.45 -3.35
C LEU A 33 -0.52 14.06 -2.95
N GLU A 34 -0.09 15.11 -3.65
CA GLU A 34 1.21 15.78 -3.50
C GLU A 34 1.41 16.36 -2.09
N ASP A 35 0.33 16.87 -1.48
CA ASP A 35 0.30 17.40 -0.12
C ASP A 35 -0.10 16.36 0.94
N ALA A 36 -0.43 15.14 0.53
CA ALA A 36 -0.85 14.08 1.43
C ALA A 36 0.33 13.22 1.86
N ARG A 37 0.51 13.09 3.17
CA ARG A 37 1.62 12.34 3.73
C ARG A 37 1.13 10.95 4.08
N ILE A 38 1.17 10.03 3.12
CA ILE A 38 0.67 8.66 3.28
C ILE A 38 1.84 7.68 3.28
N SER A 39 1.95 6.92 4.36
CA SER A 39 2.87 5.81 4.54
C SER A 39 2.11 4.50 4.37
N VAL A 40 2.67 3.61 3.56
CA VAL A 40 2.12 2.27 3.35
C VAL A 40 2.99 1.28 4.09
N THR A 41 2.38 0.60 5.05
CA THR A 41 3.01 -0.47 5.83
C THR A 41 2.32 -1.78 5.51
N GLU A 42 3.03 -2.88 5.56
CA GLU A 42 2.46 -4.22 5.42
C GLU A 42 2.80 -4.98 6.69
N ASP A 43 1.80 -5.59 7.31
CA ASP A 43 2.00 -6.48 8.44
C ASP A 43 1.07 -7.68 8.32
N SER A 44 1.63 -8.88 8.44
CA SER A 44 0.89 -10.14 8.46
C SER A 44 -0.03 -10.35 7.23
N GLY A 45 0.34 -9.81 6.06
CA GLY A 45 -0.48 -9.87 4.84
C GLY A 45 -1.63 -8.86 4.77
N VAL A 46 -1.64 -7.87 5.66
CA VAL A 46 -2.58 -6.73 5.64
C VAL A 46 -1.82 -5.45 5.32
N ILE A 47 -2.34 -4.67 4.37
CA ILE A 47 -1.79 -3.36 4.02
C ILE A 47 -2.41 -2.31 4.93
N TYR A 48 -1.56 -1.58 5.65
CA TYR A 48 -1.91 -0.45 6.48
C TYR A 48 -1.56 0.85 5.77
N LEU A 49 -2.57 1.67 5.49
CA LEU A 49 -2.41 3.03 5.02
C LEU A 49 -2.45 3.93 6.23
N ASP A 50 -1.32 4.49 6.59
CA ASP A 50 -1.19 5.41 7.72
C ASP A 50 -0.73 6.76 7.21
N GLY A 51 -1.21 7.86 7.76
CA GLY A 51 -0.83 9.17 7.27
C GLY A 51 -1.89 10.21 7.44
N SER A 52 -1.70 11.33 6.75
CA SER A 52 -2.60 12.46 6.82
C SER A 52 -3.03 12.91 5.43
N ALA A 53 -4.35 13.01 5.24
CA ALA A 53 -4.95 13.51 4.01
C ALA A 53 -5.52 14.91 4.23
N PRO A 54 -5.09 15.92 3.47
CA PRO A 54 -5.57 17.30 3.61
C PRO A 54 -6.99 17.50 3.04
N SER A 55 -7.53 16.51 2.31
CA SER A 55 -8.88 16.59 1.77
C SER A 55 -9.54 15.22 1.63
N LEU A 56 -10.87 15.22 1.71
CA LEU A 56 -11.70 14.02 1.57
C LEU A 56 -11.52 13.35 0.20
N ARG A 57 -11.34 14.14 -0.87
CA ARG A 57 -11.05 13.61 -2.21
C ARG A 57 -9.75 12.81 -2.26
N VAL A 58 -8.72 13.31 -1.58
CA VAL A 58 -7.41 12.67 -1.50
C VAL A 58 -7.51 11.37 -0.70
N LEU A 59 -8.24 11.39 0.41
CA LEU A 59 -8.53 10.20 1.20
C LEU A 59 -9.24 9.13 0.36
N GLU A 60 -10.31 9.49 -0.34
CA GLU A 60 -11.07 8.55 -1.19
C GLU A 60 -10.20 8.00 -2.33
N THR A 61 -9.36 8.84 -2.94
CA THR A 61 -8.44 8.42 -4.01
C THR A 61 -7.39 7.44 -3.49
N ALA A 62 -6.78 7.71 -2.34
CA ALA A 62 -5.81 6.82 -1.70
C ALA A 62 -6.43 5.45 -1.38
N ILE A 63 -7.62 5.45 -0.79
CA ILE A 63 -8.35 4.23 -0.46
C ILE A 63 -8.70 3.46 -1.73
N GLY A 64 -9.17 4.15 -2.78
CA GLY A 64 -9.53 3.56 -4.05
C GLY A 64 -8.34 2.87 -4.72
N VAL A 65 -7.21 3.57 -4.85
CA VAL A 65 -5.96 3.03 -5.40
C VAL A 65 -5.47 1.83 -4.60
N ALA A 66 -5.49 1.93 -3.27
CA ALA A 66 -5.06 0.83 -2.44
C ALA A 66 -5.96 -0.39 -2.62
N ARG A 67 -7.29 -0.22 -2.61
CA ARG A 67 -8.28 -1.31 -2.81
C ARG A 67 -8.17 -1.95 -4.18
N ASP A 68 -7.85 -1.19 -5.21
CA ASP A 68 -7.66 -1.73 -6.55
C ASP A 68 -6.47 -2.71 -6.62
N ILE A 69 -5.39 -2.40 -5.89
CA ILE A 69 -4.16 -3.19 -5.89
C ILE A 69 -4.19 -4.33 -4.87
N ALA A 70 -4.53 -4.02 -3.61
CA ALA A 70 -4.46 -4.95 -2.49
C ALA A 70 -5.82 -5.59 -2.13
N GLY A 71 -6.90 -5.20 -2.80
CA GLY A 71 -8.23 -5.79 -2.61
C GLY A 71 -8.83 -5.47 -1.25
N ASN A 72 -9.29 -6.51 -0.55
CA ASN A 72 -10.03 -6.38 0.71
C ASN A 72 -9.15 -6.50 1.97
N ALA A 73 -7.83 -6.69 1.81
CA ALA A 73 -6.88 -6.87 2.90
C ALA A 73 -6.20 -5.55 3.29
N ILE A 74 -7.00 -4.49 3.47
CA ILE A 74 -6.50 -3.13 3.65
C ILE A 74 -7.13 -2.49 4.87
N CYS A 75 -6.29 -1.93 5.73
CA CYS A 75 -6.68 -1.13 6.86
C CYS A 75 -6.33 0.33 6.58
N ASN A 76 -7.36 1.16 6.47
CA ASN A 76 -7.19 2.60 6.39
C ASN A 76 -7.09 3.21 7.80
N ARG A 77 -5.97 3.88 8.07
CA ARG A 77 -5.67 4.67 9.26
C ARG A 77 -5.32 6.13 8.93
N ILE A 78 -5.63 6.57 7.71
CA ILE A 78 -5.35 7.95 7.30
C ILE A 78 -6.22 8.90 8.12
N GLU A 79 -5.57 9.80 8.84
CA GLU A 79 -6.23 10.85 9.60
C GLU A 79 -6.59 12.02 8.66
N PRO A 80 -7.85 12.44 8.65
CA PRO A 80 -8.22 13.64 7.92
C PRO A 80 -7.67 14.90 8.62
N ALA A 81 -6.91 15.71 7.90
CA ALA A 81 -6.34 16.97 8.38
C ALA A 81 -6.99 18.18 7.72
N TYR A 82 -8.31 18.33 7.91
CA TYR A 82 -9.09 19.48 7.47
C TYR A 82 -9.40 20.47 8.59
#